data_AF-A0A9E3A1B6-F1
#
_entry.id   AF-A0A9E3A1B6-F1
#
_cell.length_a   1.000
_cell.length_b   1.000
_cell.length_c   1.000
_cell.angle_alpha   90.00
_cell.angle_beta   90.00
_cell.angle_gamma   90.00
#
_symmetry.space_group_name_H-M   'P 1'
#
loop_
_entity.id
_entity.type
_entity.pdbx_description
1 polymer ?
#
loop_
_entity_poly.entity_id
_entity_poly.type
_entity_poly.pdbx_seq_one_letter_code
_entity_poly.pdbx_strand_id
1 'polypeptide(L)'
;MGGEDWDEVLAAMNEARDFESGERIVINMGPQHPSTHGVLRLILTLEGETVAEVRAAIGYLHTGIEKNMEYRTWTQGVTFCTRA
;
A
#
# COMPACT_ATOMS: atom_id res chain seq x y z
N MET A 1 -9.84 2.84 -12.19
CA MET A 1 -8.52 2.44 -11.67
C MET A 1 -8.77 1.63 -10.40
N GLY A 2 -8.99 0.33 -10.41
CA GLY A 2 -8.68 -0.73 -11.37
C GLY A 2 -8.33 -1.92 -10.48
N GLY A 3 -9.32 -2.73 -10.11
CA GLY A 3 -9.16 -3.83 -9.13
C GLY A 3 -8.37 -5.03 -9.67
N GLU A 4 -7.90 -4.94 -10.92
CA GLU A 4 -7.30 -6.01 -11.72
C GLU A 4 -5.78 -6.08 -11.60
N ASP A 5 -5.12 -5.07 -11.02
CA ASP A 5 -3.66 -4.96 -10.88
C ASP A 5 -3.09 -5.93 -9.81
N TRP A 6 -3.91 -6.36 -8.86
CA TRP A 6 -3.44 -7.10 -7.68
C TRP A 6 -3.30 -8.59 -7.90
N ASP A 7 -4.10 -9.17 -8.79
CA ASP A 7 -3.95 -10.57 -9.18
C ASP A 7 -2.63 -10.79 -9.94
N GLU A 8 -2.20 -9.80 -10.72
CA GLU A 8 -0.89 -9.80 -11.38
C GLU A 8 0.27 -9.67 -10.39
N VAL A 9 0.14 -8.80 -9.38
CA VAL A 9 1.14 -8.67 -8.30
C VAL A 9 1.25 -9.96 -7.49
N LEU A 10 0.12 -10.57 -7.15
CA LEU A 10 0.07 -11.86 -6.44
C LEU A 10 0.62 -12.99 -7.31
N ALA A 11 0.32 -13.00 -8.61
CA ALA A 11 0.86 -13.97 -9.57
C ALA A 11 2.38 -13.83 -9.71
N ALA A 12 2.91 -12.61 -9.86
CA ALA A 12 4.35 -12.36 -9.94
C ALA A 12 5.10 -12.76 -8.66
N MET A 13 4.48 -12.58 -7.49
CA MET A 13 5.04 -13.03 -6.19
C MET A 13 4.97 -14.56 -6.04
N ASN A 14 3.95 -15.20 -6.60
CA ASN A 14 3.82 -16.66 -6.65
C ASN A 14 4.72 -17.31 -7.72
N GLU A 15 5.10 -16.61 -8.77
CA GLU A 15 6.05 -17.10 -9.80
C GLU A 15 7.50 -17.08 -9.28
N ALA A 16 7.82 -16.21 -8.32
CA ALA A 16 9.10 -16.21 -7.61
C ALA A 16 9.27 -17.39 -6.61
N ARG A 17 8.43 -18.43 -6.71
CA ARG A 17 8.43 -19.63 -5.83
C ARG A 17 9.51 -20.66 -6.13
N ASP A 18 10.48 -20.36 -6.98
CA ASP A 18 11.70 -21.15 -7.05
C ASP A 18 12.65 -20.69 -5.94
N PHE A 19 12.75 -21.48 -4.85
CA PHE A 19 14.02 -21.86 -4.20
C PHE A 19 13.76 -22.65 -2.88
N GLU A 20 13.65 -23.97 -3.03
CA GLU A 20 14.30 -25.05 -2.26
C GLU A 20 14.38 -25.10 -0.70
N SER A 21 13.99 -24.11 0.13
CA SER A 21 14.26 -24.30 1.59
C SER A 21 13.34 -23.65 2.64
N GLY A 22 12.16 -23.14 2.30
CA GLY A 22 11.26 -22.61 3.32
C GLY A 22 9.89 -22.28 2.77
N GLU A 23 8.85 -22.67 3.49
CA GLU A 23 7.46 -22.37 3.14
C GLU A 23 7.24 -20.84 3.22
N ARG A 24 7.29 -20.16 2.07
CA ARG A 24 6.99 -18.73 1.95
C ARG A 24 5.48 -18.51 1.96
N ILE A 25 4.99 -17.73 2.93
CA ILE A 25 3.57 -17.42 3.10
C ILE A 25 3.34 -15.96 2.74
N VAL A 26 2.40 -15.72 1.82
CA VAL A 26 1.96 -14.35 1.50
C VAL A 26 0.73 -14.01 2.35
N ILE A 27 0.84 -12.95 3.16
CA ILE A 27 -0.23 -12.43 4.00
C ILE A 27 -0.61 -11.03 3.54
N ASN A 28 -1.88 -10.85 3.23
CA ASN A 28 -2.46 -9.54 2.94
C ASN A 28 -2.95 -8.89 4.24
N MET A 29 -2.14 -8.01 4.81
CA MET A 29 -2.51 -7.19 5.97
C MET A 29 -3.36 -6.01 5.48
N GLY A 30 -4.67 -6.12 5.73
CA GLY A 30 -5.69 -5.26 5.13
C GLY A 30 -5.60 -3.78 5.49
N PRO A 31 -6.36 -2.92 4.77
CA PRO A 31 -6.35 -1.47 4.91
C PRO A 31 -6.97 -0.93 6.21
N GLN A 32 -7.70 -1.78 6.95
CA GLN A 32 -8.41 -1.42 8.17
C GLN A 32 -7.95 -2.24 9.38
N HIS A 33 -6.71 -2.76 9.33
CA HIS A 33 -6.17 -3.53 10.44
C HIS A 33 -5.94 -2.59 11.65
N PRO A 34 -6.34 -2.95 12.89
CA PRO A 34 -6.19 -2.07 14.06
C PRO A 34 -4.74 -1.60 14.30
N SER A 35 -3.76 -2.39 13.85
CA SER A 35 -2.33 -2.06 13.95
C SER A 35 -1.80 -1.13 12.86
N THR A 36 -2.63 -0.72 11.90
CA THR A 36 -2.27 0.34 10.95
C THR A 36 -2.88 1.65 11.43
N HIS A 37 -2.04 2.60 11.87
CA HIS A 37 -2.46 3.95 12.23
C HIS A 37 -2.97 4.71 10.99
N GLY A 38 -4.22 4.46 10.60
CA GLY A 38 -4.85 4.99 9.40
C GLY A 38 -5.20 3.92 8.38
N VAL A 39 -5.28 4.31 7.11
CA VAL A 39 -5.63 3.43 5.99
C VAL A 39 -4.36 3.01 5.25
N LEU A 40 -3.82 1.85 5.62
CA LEU A 40 -2.61 1.28 5.04
C LEU A 40 -2.81 -0.21 4.81
N ARG A 41 -2.55 -0.68 3.59
CA ARG A 41 -2.56 -2.11 3.27
C ARG A 41 -1.13 -2.54 2.99
N LEU A 42 -0.70 -3.61 3.65
CA LEU A 42 0.63 -4.21 3.47
C LEU A 42 0.47 -5.64 2.97
N ILE A 43 1.13 -5.97 1.87
CA ILE A 43 1.26 -7.35 1.39
C ILE A 43 2.62 -7.82 1.87
N LEU A 44 2.62 -8.79 2.79
CA LEU A 44 3.80 -9.31 3.45
C LEU A 44 4.11 -10.70 2.91
N THR A 45 5.36 -10.94 2.55
CA THR A 45 5.89 -12.29 2.30
C THR A 45 6.69 -12.70 3.52
N LEU A 46 6.28 -13.78 4.18
CA LEU A 46 6.89 -14.31 5.38
C LEU A 46 7.63 -15.60 5.09
N GLU A 47 8.77 -15.78 5.74
CA GLU A 47 9.47 -17.05 5.90
C GLU A 47 9.42 -17.40 7.39
N GLY A 48 8.46 -18.26 7.77
CA GLY A 48 8.16 -18.53 9.18
C GLY A 48 7.75 -17.25 9.93
N GLU A 49 8.56 -16.80 10.89
CA GLU A 49 8.33 -15.58 11.67
C GLU A 49 9.08 -14.35 11.12
N THR A 50 9.91 -14.53 10.08
CA THR A 50 10.70 -13.44 9.49
C THR A 50 10.02 -12.86 8.25
N VAL A 51 10.03 -11.53 8.14
CA VAL A 51 9.51 -10.84 6.95
C VAL A 51 10.58 -10.84 5.86
N ALA A 52 10.30 -11.52 4.75
CA ALA A 52 11.19 -11.58 3.59
C ALA A 52 10.96 -10.40 2.63
N GLU A 53 9.70 -10.00 2.41
CA GLU A 53 9.35 -8.87 1.55
C GLU A 53 8.10 -8.14 2.07
N VAL A 54 8.05 -6.82 1.89
CA VAL A 54 6.88 -5.99 2.15
C VAL A 54 6.57 -5.14 0.94
N ARG A 55 5.32 -5.19 0.47
CA ARG A 55 4.78 -4.23 -0.48
C ARG A 55 3.66 -3.42 0.16
N ALA A 56 3.90 -2.12 0.29
CA ALA A 56 2.90 -1.20 0.81
C ALA A 56 2.00 -0.71 -0.33
N ALA A 57 0.70 -1.02 -0.22
CA ALA A 57 -0.30 -0.44 -1.10
C ALA A 57 -0.71 0.94 -0.54
N ILE A 58 -0.14 1.98 -1.13
CA ILE A 58 -0.39 3.39 -0.81
C ILE A 58 -1.45 3.99 -1.74
N GLY A 59 -1.97 5.18 -1.38
CA GLY A 59 -2.92 5.92 -2.22
C GLY A 59 -4.38 5.80 -1.81
N TYR A 60 -4.71 4.99 -0.79
CA TYR A 60 -6.08 4.90 -0.25
C TYR A 60 -6.63 6.24 0.28
N LEU A 61 -5.76 7.13 0.75
CA LEU A 61 -6.09 8.49 1.19
C LEU A 61 -5.57 9.56 0.22
N HIS A 62 -5.35 9.21 -1.06
CA HIS A 62 -4.98 10.20 -2.06
C HIS A 62 -6.18 11.11 -2.37
N THR A 63 -6.16 12.33 -1.86
CA THR A 63 -7.25 13.32 -2.06
C THR A 63 -6.93 14.37 -3.13
N GLY A 64 -5.79 14.25 -3.82
CA GLY A 64 -5.38 15.18 -4.86
C GLY A 64 -5.15 16.61 -4.34
N ILE A 65 -4.55 16.75 -3.15
CA ILE A 65 -4.27 18.07 -2.52
C ILE A 65 -3.49 18.98 -3.46
N GLU A 66 -2.46 18.45 -4.13
CA GLU A 66 -1.64 19.19 -5.09
C GLU A 66 -2.48 19.77 -6.23
N LYS A 67 -3.38 18.94 -6.81
CA LYS A 67 -4.27 19.38 -7.88
C LYS A 67 -5.28 20.42 -7.40
N ASN A 68 -5.80 20.27 -6.18
CA ASN A 68 -6.70 21.26 -5.58
C ASN A 68 -6.00 22.60 -5.36
N MET A 69 -4.70 22.60 -5.08
CA MET A 69 -3.92 23.83 -4.87
C MET A 69 -3.77 24.65 -6.15
N GLU A 70 -3.76 24.03 -7.33
CA GLU A 70 -3.71 24.72 -8.63
C GLU A 70 -4.93 25.63 -8.87
N TYR A 71 -6.11 25.27 -8.33
CA TYR A 71 -7.36 26.01 -8.54
C TYR A 71 -7.69 27.00 -7.42
N ARG A 72 -6.77 27.22 -6.47
CA ARG A 72 -7.01 28.04 -5.28
C ARG A 72 -5.98 29.15 -5.16
N THR A 73 -6.38 30.27 -4.56
CA THR A 73 -5.44 31.34 -4.28
C THR A 73 -4.48 30.93 -3.16
N TRP A 74 -3.31 31.56 -3.09
CA TRP A 74 -2.28 31.24 -2.12
C TRP A 74 -2.80 31.21 -0.66
N THR A 75 -3.61 32.20 -0.28
CA THR A 75 -4.21 32.28 1.06
C THR A 75 -5.21 31.16 1.35
N GLN A 76 -5.95 30.69 0.34
CA GLN A 76 -6.86 29.56 0.48
C GLN A 76 -6.11 28.22 0.53
N GLY A 77 -4.98 28.12 -0.18
CA GLY A 77 -4.15 26.92 -0.29
C GLY A 77 -3.55 26.46 1.04
N VAL A 78 -3.19 27.39 1.94
CA VAL A 78 -2.54 27.09 3.23
C VAL A 78 -3.33 26.08 4.08
N THR A 79 -4.66 26.12 4.03
CA THR A 79 -5.52 25.21 4.80
C THR A 79 -5.45 23.74 4.36
N PHE A 80 -5.05 23.48 3.11
CA PHE A 80 -4.84 22.11 2.64
C PHE A 80 -3.54 21.51 3.17
N CYS A 81 -2.49 22.31 3.34
CA CYS A 81 -1.20 21.85 3.86
C CYS A 81 -1.28 21.42 5.33
N THR A 82 -2.16 22.03 6.13
CA THR A 82 -2.32 21.71 7.56
C THR A 82 -3.15 20.46 7.83
N ARG A 83 -3.70 19.82 6.78
CA ARG A 83 -4.54 18.62 6.87
C ARG A 83 -3.79 17.33 6.48
N ALA A 84 -2.52 17.46 6.10
CA ALA A 84 -1.64 16.34 5.74
C ALA A 84 -1.16 15.58 6.97
#